data_AF-A0A6L3CI05-F1
#
_entry.id   AF-A0A6L3CI05-F1
#
_cell.length_a   1.000
_cell.length_b   1.000
_cell.length_c   1.000
_cell.angle_alpha   90.00
_cell.angle_beta   90.00
_cell.angle_gamma   90.00
#
_symmetry.space_group_name_H-M   'P 1'
#
loop_
_entity.id
_entity.type
_entity.pdbx_description
1 polymer ?
#
loop_
_entity_poly.entity_id
_entity_poly.type
_entity_poly.pdbx_seq_one_letter_code
_entity_poly.pdbx_strand_id
1 'polypeptide(L)'
;MRSIGGEVTVHSETEFGDHIAINWPAPDGNNGKQHALVVGHLDTVWPHGTLEQMGYSEKEGRLYGPGVLDMKAGIATTIVGLQTLKHNNLWPDRP
;
A
#
# COMPACT_ATOMS: atom_id res chain seq x y z
N MET A 1 7.57 -2.98 -2.97
CA MET A 1 7.08 -4.37 -2.78
C MET A 1 7.88 -5.42 -3.56
N ARG A 2 8.37 -5.15 -4.78
CA ARG A 2 9.30 -6.09 -5.47
C ARG A 2 10.52 -6.49 -4.64
N SER A 3 11.07 -5.56 -3.86
CA SER A 3 12.20 -5.79 -2.94
C SER A 3 11.93 -6.82 -1.84
N ILE A 4 10.67 -7.14 -1.54
CA ILE A 4 10.27 -8.19 -0.61
C ILE A 4 9.61 -9.39 -1.32
N GLY A 5 9.88 -9.55 -2.62
CA GLY A 5 9.43 -10.69 -3.43
C GLY A 5 8.02 -10.60 -3.99
N GLY A 6 7.40 -9.41 -3.98
CA GLY A 6 6.05 -9.24 -4.52
C GLY A 6 6.02 -9.21 -6.05
N GLU A 7 5.16 -10.03 -6.64
CA GLU A 7 4.82 -10.01 -8.05
C GLU A 7 3.84 -8.86 -8.32
N VAL A 8 4.32 -7.81 -8.98
CA VAL A 8 3.54 -6.58 -9.21
C VAL A 8 2.94 -6.61 -10.62
N THR A 9 1.62 -6.54 -10.68
CA THR A 9 0.84 -6.33 -11.91
C THR A 9 0.23 -4.95 -11.88
N VAL A 10 0.37 -4.22 -12.98
CA VAL A 10 -0.31 -2.94 -13.20
C VAL A 10 -1.43 -3.18 -14.20
N HIS A 11 -2.65 -2.85 -13.79
CA HIS A 11 -3.85 -2.89 -14.63
C HIS A 11 -4.12 -1.49 -15.11
N SER A 12 -3.82 -1.22 -16.38
CA SER A 12 -3.90 0.13 -16.92
C SER A 12 -5.32 0.60 -17.16
N GLU A 13 -5.59 1.88 -16.86
CA GLU A 13 -6.87 2.54 -17.07
C GLU A 13 -6.70 3.75 -18.01
N THR A 14 -7.72 4.05 -18.82
CA THR A 14 -7.65 5.15 -19.81
C THR A 14 -8.19 6.47 -19.29
N GLU A 15 -9.11 6.42 -18.33
CA GLU A 15 -9.82 7.61 -17.81
C GLU A 15 -9.31 8.04 -16.43
N PHE A 16 -8.97 7.07 -15.57
CA PHE A 16 -8.48 7.30 -14.21
C PHE A 16 -7.09 6.69 -14.01
N GLY A 17 -6.65 6.57 -12.74
CA GLY A 17 -5.37 5.98 -12.41
C GLY A 17 -5.36 4.45 -12.54
N ASP A 18 -4.21 3.91 -12.91
CA ASP A 18 -3.96 2.46 -12.96
C ASP A 18 -4.20 1.80 -11.60
N HIS A 19 -4.71 0.57 -11.63
CA HIS A 19 -4.80 -0.27 -10.45
C HIS A 19 -3.52 -1.11 -10.30
N ILE A 20 -3.01 -1.23 -9.08
CA ILE A 20 -1.80 -2.00 -8.78
C ILE A 20 -2.17 -3.21 -7.93
N ALA A 21 -1.95 -4.41 -8.46
CA ALA A 21 -2.09 -5.66 -7.73
C ALA A 21 -0.70 -6.22 -7.39
N ILE A 22 -0.54 -6.72 -6.18
CA ILE A 22 0.72 -7.29 -5.71
C ILE A 22 0.44 -8.63 -5.06
N ASN A 23 1.02 -9.69 -5.60
CA ASN A 23 0.79 -11.06 -5.15
C ASN A 23 2.10 -11.69 -4.65
N TRP A 24 1.96 -12.59 -3.68
CA TRP A 24 3.02 -13.51 -3.29
C TRP A 24 2.46 -14.94 -3.39
N PRO A 25 2.92 -15.74 -4.37
CA PRO A 25 2.46 -17.11 -4.50
C PRO A 25 2.98 -17.97 -3.33
N ALA A 26 2.27 -19.06 -3.04
CA ALA A 26 2.76 -20.03 -2.07
C ALA A 26 4.08 -20.68 -2.57
N PRO A 27 5.08 -20.92 -1.70
CA PRO A 27 6.37 -21.50 -2.10
C PRO A 27 6.27 -22.86 -2.79
N ASP A 28 5.24 -23.64 -2.48
CA ASP A 28 4.96 -24.95 -3.08
C ASP A 28 4.08 -24.87 -4.34
N GLY A 29 3.75 -23.66 -4.80
CA GLY A 29 2.86 -23.41 -5.93
C GLY A 29 1.38 -23.63 -5.63
N ASN A 30 1.01 -24.08 -4.43
CA ASN A 30 -0.39 -24.30 -4.06
C ASN A 30 -1.05 -22.98 -3.60
N ASN A 31 -1.53 -22.21 -4.56
CA ASN A 31 -2.30 -20.99 -4.33
C ASN A 31 -3.75 -21.25 -3.82
N GLY A 32 -4.05 -22.44 -3.30
CA GLY A 32 -5.26 -22.73 -2.53
C GLY A 32 -5.13 -22.43 -1.03
N LYS A 33 -3.92 -22.15 -0.53
CA LYS A 33 -3.68 -21.79 0.88
C LYS A 33 -4.39 -20.50 1.26
N GLN A 34 -4.81 -20.38 2.52
CA GLN A 34 -5.36 -19.14 3.08
C GLN A 34 -4.36 -17.99 2.92
N HIS A 35 -4.88 -16.78 2.69
CA HIS A 35 -4.10 -15.56 2.53
C HIS A 35 -4.93 -14.38 3.01
N ALA A 36 -4.28 -13.25 3.28
CA ALA A 36 -4.97 -11.99 3.52
C ALA A 36 -5.11 -11.20 2.21
N LEU A 37 -6.20 -10.46 2.09
CA LEU A 37 -6.34 -9.43 1.06
C LEU A 37 -6.30 -8.07 1.73
N VAL A 38 -5.33 -7.25 1.34
CA VAL A 38 -5.26 -5.84 1.75
C VAL A 38 -5.61 -4.99 0.53
N VAL A 39 -6.63 -4.13 0.69
CA VAL A 39 -7.11 -3.22 -0.37
C VAL A 39 -6.99 -1.79 0.13
N GLY A 40 -6.61 -0.89 -0.78
CA GLY A 40 -6.59 0.53 -0.51
C GLY A 40 -6.70 1.34 -1.80
N HIS A 41 -6.87 2.65 -1.65
CA HIS A 41 -7.00 3.62 -2.73
C HIS A 41 -5.94 4.71 -2.61
N LEU A 42 -5.49 5.22 -3.76
CA LEU A 42 -4.44 6.25 -3.84
C LEU A 42 -5.00 7.64 -4.09
N ASP A 43 -6.20 7.72 -4.65
CA ASP A 43 -6.89 8.97 -4.87
C ASP A 43 -7.28 9.62 -3.54
N THR A 44 -7.71 10.87 -3.64
CA THR A 44 -8.19 11.60 -2.48
C THR A 44 -9.32 12.50 -2.94
N VAL A 45 -10.15 12.93 -2.01
CA VAL A 45 -11.20 13.93 -2.27
C VAL A 45 -10.67 15.33 -2.60
N TRP A 46 -9.36 15.56 -2.50
CA TRP A 46 -8.77 16.88 -2.62
C TRP A 46 -8.50 17.24 -4.08
N PRO A 47 -8.89 18.45 -4.52
CA PRO A 47 -8.62 18.91 -5.88
C PRO A 47 -7.13 19.12 -6.11
N HIS A 48 -6.74 19.13 -7.38
CA HIS A 48 -5.39 19.51 -7.79
C HIS A 48 -5.04 20.91 -7.25
N GLY A 49 -3.78 21.11 -6.85
CA GLY A 49 -3.31 22.36 -6.24
C GLY A 49 -3.54 22.49 -4.73
N THR A 50 -4.27 21.56 -4.08
CA THR A 50 -4.55 21.62 -2.63
C THR A 50 -3.29 21.78 -1.77
N LEU A 51 -2.17 21.17 -2.18
CA LEU A 51 -0.91 21.25 -1.44
C LEU A 51 -0.34 22.67 -1.32
N GLU A 52 -0.71 23.61 -2.19
CA GLU A 52 -0.26 25.00 -2.13
C GLU A 52 -0.87 25.76 -0.94
N GLN A 53 -2.08 25.37 -0.52
CA GLN A 53 -2.81 26.01 0.58
C GLN A 53 -2.80 25.17 1.85
N MET A 54 -2.88 23.85 1.69
CA MET A 54 -2.85 22.86 2.77
C MET A 54 -1.70 21.88 2.49
N GLY A 55 -0.50 22.33 2.86
CA GLY A 55 0.72 21.52 2.74
C GLY A 55 0.78 20.37 3.73
N TYR A 56 1.82 19.57 3.57
CA TYR A 56 2.23 18.61 4.58
C TYR A 56 2.82 19.33 5.79
N SER A 57 2.47 18.90 7.00
CA SER A 57 3.14 19.36 8.22
C SER A 57 3.14 18.29 9.31
N GLU A 58 4.11 18.40 10.22
CA GLU A 58 4.23 17.55 11.39
C GLU A 58 4.17 18.42 12.64
N LYS A 59 3.30 18.08 13.58
CA LYS A 59 3.19 18.81 14.84
C LYS A 59 2.70 17.89 15.95
N GLU A 60 3.34 17.97 17.11
CA GLU A 60 2.94 17.23 18.32
C GLU A 60 2.78 15.71 18.07
N GLY A 61 3.69 15.14 17.27
CA GLY A 61 3.68 13.72 16.92
C GLY A 61 2.59 13.29 15.94
N ARG A 62 1.95 14.24 15.25
CA ARG A 62 0.91 13.99 14.24
C ARG A 62 1.33 14.53 12.88
N LEU A 63 0.92 13.80 11.85
CA LEU A 63 1.08 14.19 10.45
C LEU A 63 -0.22 14.81 9.94
N TYR A 64 -0.11 15.90 9.17
CA TYR A 64 -1.23 16.63 8.59
C TYR A 64 -1.01 16.84 7.09
N GLY A 65 -2.10 16.83 6.33
CA GLY A 65 -2.08 17.09 4.89
C GLY A 65 -3.13 16.29 4.12
N PRO A 66 -3.36 16.63 2.85
CA PRO A 66 -4.38 16.01 2.02
C PRO A 66 -4.09 14.53 1.78
N GLY A 67 -5.03 13.70 2.24
CA GLY A 67 -4.99 12.25 2.13
C GLY A 67 -4.03 11.55 3.10
N VAL A 68 -3.44 12.26 4.07
CA VAL A 68 -2.60 11.64 5.11
C VAL A 68 -3.38 10.54 5.83
N LEU A 69 -4.58 10.85 6.34
CA LEU A 69 -5.41 9.86 7.01
C LEU A 69 -6.14 8.94 6.02
N ASP A 70 -6.77 9.52 4.99
CA ASP A 70 -7.59 8.81 3.99
C ASP A 70 -6.95 8.88 2.58
N MET A 71 -6.20 7.86 2.15
CA MET A 71 -5.75 6.72 2.98
C MET A 71 -4.27 6.40 2.89
N LYS A 72 -3.43 7.41 2.65
CA LYS A 72 -1.98 7.23 2.48
C LYS A 72 -1.32 6.62 3.71
N ALA A 73 -1.77 6.96 4.93
CA ALA A 73 -1.27 6.33 6.15
C ALA A 73 -1.56 4.83 6.20
N GLY A 74 -2.74 4.38 5.72
CA GLY A 74 -3.07 2.95 5.64
C GLY A 74 -2.17 2.19 4.66
N ILE A 75 -1.87 2.79 3.51
CA ILE A 75 -0.93 2.25 2.52
C ILE A 75 0.48 2.17 3.11
N ALA A 76 0.97 3.24 3.72
CA ALA A 76 2.28 3.27 4.37
C ALA A 76 2.39 2.21 5.48
N THR A 77 1.36 2.08 6.32
CA THR A 77 1.29 1.07 7.38
C THR A 77 1.36 -0.34 6.82
N THR A 78 0.65 -0.62 5.72
CA THR A 78 0.71 -1.93 5.03
C THR A 78 2.11 -2.25 4.52
N ILE A 79 2.76 -1.28 3.86
CA ILE A 79 4.11 -1.44 3.32
C ILE A 79 5.10 -1.75 4.44
N VAL A 80 5.09 -0.94 5.51
CA VAL A 80 5.98 -1.09 6.66
C VAL A 80 5.68 -2.38 7.42
N GLY A 81 4.41 -2.74 7.59
CA GLY A 81 4.01 -3.99 8.25
C GLY A 81 4.56 -5.22 7.53
N LEU A 82 4.40 -5.29 6.21
CA LEU A 82 4.94 -6.39 5.40
C LEU A 82 6.48 -6.42 5.46
N GLN A 83 7.15 -5.27 5.35
CA GLN A 83 8.60 -5.20 5.51
C GLN A 83 9.06 -5.67 6.90
N THR A 84 8.31 -5.33 7.94
CA THR A 84 8.59 -5.74 9.33
C THR A 84 8.45 -7.25 9.50
N LEU A 85 7.38 -7.86 8.97
CA LEU A 85 7.21 -9.32 8.97
C LEU A 85 8.38 -10.01 8.28
N LYS A 86 8.79 -9.50 7.11
CA LYS A 86 9.91 -10.05 6.35
C LYS A 86 11.23 -9.93 7.14
N HIS A 87 11.51 -8.77 7.72
CA HIS A 87 12.73 -8.51 8.46
C HIS A 87 12.87 -9.40 9.72
N ASN A 88 11.75 -9.70 10.37
CA ASN A 88 11.72 -10.51 11.60
C ASN A 88 11.56 -12.03 11.33
N ASN A 89 11.66 -12.48 10.09
CA ASN A 89 11.43 -13.89 9.70
C ASN A 89 10.05 -14.43 10.11
N LEU A 90 9.03 -13.56 10.11
CA LEU A 90 7.63 -13.90 10.39
C LEU A 90 6.79 -13.94 9.11
N TRP A 91 7.44 -14.14 7.95
CA TRP A 91 6.74 -14.19 6.67
C TRP A 91 5.92 -15.48 6.57
N PRO A 92 4.60 -15.42 6.32
CA PRO A 92 3.77 -16.62 6.21
C PRO A 92 4.03 -17.35 4.89
N ASP A 93 3.61 -18.61 4.82
CA ASP A 93 3.58 -19.42 3.59
C ASP A 93 2.84 -18.72 2.45
N ARG A 94 1.81 -17.93 2.79
CA ARG A 94 1.12 -17.05 1.85
C ARG A 94 0.58 -15.82 2.61
N PRO A 95 1.14 -14.63 2.37
CA PRO A 95 0.72 -13.40 3.04
C PRO A 95 -0.66 -12.95 2.55
#